data_AF-A0A7J9J0Q6-F1
#
_entry.id   AF-A0A7J9J0Q6-F1
#
_cell.length_a   1.000
_cell.length_b   1.000
_cell.length_c   1.000
_cell.angle_alpha   90.00
_cell.angle_beta   90.00
_cell.angle_gamma   90.00
#
_symmetry.space_group_name_H-M   'P 1'
#
loop_
_entity.id
_entity.type
_entity.pdbx_description
1 polymer ?
#
loop_
_entity_poly.entity_id
_entity_poly.type
_entity_poly.pdbx_seq_one_letter_code
_entity_poly.pdbx_strand_id
1 'polypeptide(L)'
;VHLDYLEAGANVIISASYQATIQGFEAKGLSIEEAETLIKRSVEIACEAREIYLQRCAKGYWDFLDSPKIDRHPVLVAASVGSYGAYLADGSEYSGNYGASVTLETLKEFHRRRLQILANSGADLIAFETIPNKLEAQ
;
A
#
# COMPACT_ATOMS: atom_id res chain seq x y z
N VAL A 1 2.46 0.19 -14.57
CA VAL A 1 1.65 1.03 -13.66
C VAL A 1 2.50 1.85 -12.69
N HIS A 2 3.12 1.28 -11.64
CA HIS A 2 3.91 2.10 -10.68
C HIS A 2 5.00 2.93 -11.37
N LEU A 3 5.77 2.31 -12.27
CA LEU A 3 6.80 3.00 -13.04
C LEU A 3 6.22 4.14 -13.89
N ASP A 4 5.08 3.93 -14.54
CA ASP A 4 4.42 4.96 -15.36
C ASP A 4 4.02 6.17 -14.50
N TYR A 5 3.55 5.95 -13.27
CA TYR A 5 3.27 7.04 -12.33
C TYR A 5 4.53 7.80 -11.92
N LEU A 6 5.65 7.10 -11.69
CA LEU A 6 6.93 7.74 -11.38
C LEU A 6 7.44 8.56 -12.58
N GLU A 7 7.33 8.02 -13.79
CA GLU A 7 7.71 8.70 -15.03
C GLU A 7 6.80 9.91 -15.33
N ALA A 8 5.53 9.85 -14.90
CA ALA A 8 4.61 10.98 -14.93
C ALA A 8 4.87 12.04 -13.83
N GLY A 9 5.83 11.79 -12.93
CA GLY A 9 6.28 12.74 -11.91
C GLY A 9 5.80 12.47 -10.49
N ALA A 10 5.20 11.32 -10.19
CA ALA A 10 4.84 10.97 -8.82
C ALA A 10 6.10 10.82 -7.93
N ASN A 11 6.07 11.43 -6.75
CA ASN A 11 7.11 11.23 -5.72
C ASN A 11 6.71 10.20 -4.67
N VAL A 12 5.44 9.80 -4.61
CA VAL A 12 4.95 8.73 -3.73
C VAL A 12 4.10 7.80 -4.55
N ILE A 13 4.40 6.51 -4.51
CA ILE A 13 3.56 5.46 -5.09
C ILE A 13 2.98 4.59 -3.97
N ILE A 14 1.73 4.19 -4.14
CA ILE A 14 0.98 3.40 -3.16
C ILE A 14 0.91 1.95 -3.66
N SER A 15 1.22 0.97 -2.81
CA SER A 15 1.17 -0.45 -3.17
C SER A 15 -0.26 -0.92 -3.46
N ALA A 16 -0.39 -1.99 -4.23
CA ALA A 16 -1.68 -2.60 -4.56
C ALA A 16 -2.25 -3.49 -3.41
N SER A 17 -2.20 -3.00 -2.16
CA SER A 17 -2.64 -3.74 -0.96
C SER A 17 -3.94 -3.26 -0.33
N TYR A 18 -4.65 -2.32 -0.96
CA TYR A 18 -5.89 -1.70 -0.44
C TYR A 18 -6.89 -2.73 0.13
N GLN A 19 -7.30 -3.69 -0.69
CA GLN A 19 -8.19 -4.79 -0.32
C GLN A 19 -7.45 -6.12 -0.01
N ALA A 20 -6.12 -6.14 -0.08
CA ALA A 20 -5.34 -7.34 0.19
C ALA A 20 -5.40 -7.67 1.68
N THR A 21 -6.26 -8.59 2.05
CA THR A 21 -6.52 -9.03 3.42
C THR A 21 -6.42 -10.55 3.49
N ILE A 22 -5.97 -11.08 4.63
CA ILE A 22 -5.85 -12.53 4.80
C ILE A 22 -7.22 -13.18 4.65
N GLN A 23 -8.22 -12.63 5.33
CA GLN A 23 -9.61 -13.09 5.28
C GLN A 23 -10.20 -13.01 3.87
N GLY A 24 -9.89 -11.95 3.11
CA GLY A 24 -10.35 -11.80 1.73
C GLY A 24 -9.73 -12.83 0.79
N PHE A 25 -8.45 -13.17 0.98
CA PHE A 25 -7.77 -14.21 0.20
C PHE A 25 -8.17 -15.63 0.61
N GLU A 26 -8.35 -15.91 1.90
CA GLU A 26 -8.88 -17.20 2.38
C GLU A 26 -10.28 -17.47 1.81
N ALA A 27 -11.14 -16.45 1.74
CA ALA A 27 -12.46 -16.56 1.11
C ALA A 27 -12.39 -16.87 -0.42
N LYS A 28 -11.22 -16.70 -1.05
CA LYS A 28 -10.93 -17.08 -2.43
C LYS A 28 -10.17 -18.41 -2.55
N GLY A 29 -9.94 -19.11 -1.44
CA GLY A 29 -9.34 -20.44 -1.39
C GLY A 29 -7.82 -20.45 -1.27
N LEU A 30 -7.20 -19.31 -0.95
CA LEU A 30 -5.75 -19.25 -0.69
C LEU A 30 -5.45 -19.64 0.75
N SER A 31 -4.27 -20.24 0.97
CA SER A 31 -3.75 -20.44 2.32
C SER A 31 -3.35 -19.10 2.97
N ILE A 32 -3.20 -19.11 4.30
CA ILE A 32 -2.70 -17.94 5.03
C ILE A 32 -1.32 -17.54 4.50
N GLU A 33 -0.42 -18.50 4.30
CA GLU A 33 0.94 -18.25 3.80
C GLU A 33 0.94 -17.63 2.40
N GLU A 34 0.06 -18.08 1.51
CA GLU A 34 -0.12 -17.50 0.18
C GLU A 34 -0.66 -16.07 0.27
N ALA A 35 -1.65 -15.84 1.13
CA ALA A 35 -2.22 -14.53 1.38
C ALA A 35 -1.16 -13.53 1.89
N GLU A 36 -0.37 -13.93 2.90
CA GLU A 36 0.72 -13.10 3.44
C GLU A 36 1.78 -12.80 2.38
N THR A 37 2.12 -13.80 1.55
CA THR A 37 3.06 -13.64 0.44
C THR A 37 2.56 -12.61 -0.57
N LEU A 38 1.29 -12.66 -0.95
CA LEU A 38 0.71 -11.70 -1.90
C LEU A 38 0.62 -10.29 -1.34
N ILE A 39 0.26 -10.13 -0.05
CA ILE A 39 0.28 -8.84 0.63
C ILE A 39 1.67 -8.23 0.56
N LYS A 40 2.70 -9.00 0.92
CA LYS A 40 4.10 -8.54 0.87
C LYS A 40 4.54 -8.23 -0.56
N ARG A 41 4.19 -9.09 -1.52
CA ARG A 41 4.56 -8.93 -2.94
C ARG A 41 4.05 -7.63 -3.54
N SER A 42 2.87 -7.16 -3.09
CA SER A 42 2.32 -5.87 -3.55
C SER A 42 3.25 -4.68 -3.28
N VAL A 43 4.02 -4.71 -2.19
CA VAL A 43 5.00 -3.68 -1.83
C VAL A 43 6.33 -3.94 -2.53
N GLU A 44 6.77 -5.19 -2.59
CA GLU A 44 8.02 -5.56 -3.29
C GLU A 44 7.99 -5.06 -4.75
N ILE A 45 6.87 -5.23 -5.46
CA ILE A 45 6.70 -4.73 -6.83
C ILE A 45 6.80 -3.19 -6.91
N ALA A 46 6.28 -2.46 -5.92
CA ALA A 46 6.40 -1.01 -5.87
C ALA A 46 7.85 -0.55 -5.59
N CYS A 47 8.55 -1.25 -4.70
CA CYS A 47 9.98 -1.04 -4.43
C CYS A 47 10.84 -1.31 -5.67
N GLU A 48 10.61 -2.44 -6.37
CA GLU A 48 11.27 -2.78 -7.62
C GLU A 48 11.08 -1.66 -8.67
N ALA A 49 9.86 -1.12 -8.79
CA ALA A 49 9.57 -0.01 -9.70
C ALA A 49 10.33 1.28 -9.33
N ARG A 50 10.40 1.62 -8.04
CA ARG A 50 11.20 2.75 -7.53
C ARG A 50 12.68 2.57 -7.89
N GLU A 51 13.24 1.39 -7.67
CA GLU A 51 14.65 1.11 -7.97
C GLU A 51 14.95 1.25 -9.46
N ILE A 52 14.09 0.69 -10.32
CA ILE A 52 14.21 0.84 -11.79
C ILE A 52 14.19 2.31 -12.19
N TYR A 53 13.24 3.09 -11.64
CA TYR A 53 13.11 4.52 -11.93
C TYR A 53 14.37 5.30 -11.52
N LEU A 54 14.87 5.08 -10.30
CA LEU A 54 16.08 5.74 -9.79
C LEU A 54 17.32 5.39 -10.62
N GLN A 55 17.46 4.13 -11.06
CA GLN A 55 18.55 3.71 -11.95
C GLN A 55 18.49 4.42 -13.32
N ARG A 56 17.30 4.54 -13.93
CA ARG A 56 17.10 5.29 -15.18
C ARG A 56 17.44 6.77 -15.02
N CYS A 57 16.97 7.35 -13.92
CA CYS A 57 17.24 8.73 -13.53
C CYS A 57 18.71 9.03 -13.31
N ALA A 58 19.49 8.08 -12.78
CA ALA A 58 20.93 8.20 -12.61
C ALA A 58 21.68 8.12 -13.95
N LYS A 59 21.32 7.17 -14.83
CA LYS A 59 21.94 7.01 -16.15
C LYS A 59 21.79 8.25 -17.03
N GLY A 60 20.60 8.84 -17.09
CA GLY A 60 20.37 10.07 -17.88
C GLY A 60 21.06 11.32 -17.31
N TYR A 61 21.50 11.31 -16.05
CA TYR A 61 22.24 12.43 -15.44
C TYR A 61 23.72 12.43 -15.85
N TRP A 62 24.31 11.25 -16.12
CA TRP A 62 25.70 11.15 -16.58
C TRP A 62 25.92 11.70 -17.99
N ASP A 63 24.87 11.81 -18.82
CA ASP A 63 24.94 12.37 -20.17
C ASP A 63 24.98 13.92 -20.20
N PHE A 64 24.68 14.60 -19.07
CA PHE A 64 24.60 16.06 -18.98
C PHE A 64 25.30 16.59 -17.72
N LEU A 65 26.60 16.30 -17.59
CA LEU A 65 27.46 16.66 -16.43
C LEU A 65 27.56 18.16 -16.08
N ASP A 66 26.96 19.06 -16.87
CA ASP A 66 26.92 20.51 -16.62
C ASP A 66 25.54 21.04 -16.15
N SER A 67 24.55 20.17 -15.92
CA SER A 67 23.25 20.61 -15.42
C SER A 67 23.28 20.82 -13.90
N PRO A 68 22.70 21.92 -13.37
CA PRO A 68 22.61 22.15 -11.94
C PRO A 68 21.89 20.98 -11.26
N LYS A 69 22.35 20.58 -10.06
CA LYS A 69 21.71 19.55 -9.22
C LYS A 69 20.23 19.93 -9.04
N ILE A 70 19.35 19.29 -9.80
CA ILE A 70 17.92 19.37 -9.54
C ILE A 70 17.70 18.68 -8.20
N ASP A 71 17.24 19.41 -7.19
CA ASP A 71 16.77 18.85 -5.91
C ASP A 71 15.61 17.90 -6.21
N ARG A 72 15.95 16.62 -6.41
CA ARG A 72 14.95 15.57 -6.60
C ARG A 72 14.43 15.19 -5.22
N HIS A 73 13.15 15.50 -5.00
CA HIS A 73 12.41 14.98 -3.87
C HIS A 73 12.54 13.45 -3.81
N PRO A 74 12.65 12.86 -2.61
CA PRO A 74 12.76 11.41 -2.47
C PRO A 74 11.54 10.72 -3.08
N VAL A 75 11.77 9.56 -3.69
CA VAL A 75 10.70 8.68 -4.17
C VAL A 75 10.35 7.70 -3.06
N LEU A 76 9.11 7.77 -2.57
CA LEU A 76 8.62 6.94 -1.47
C LEU A 76 7.63 5.88 -1.94
N VAL A 77 7.63 4.75 -1.24
CA VAL A 77 6.66 3.67 -1.37
C VAL A 77 5.80 3.64 -0.12
N ALA A 78 4.50 3.80 -0.30
CA ALA A 78 3.50 3.72 0.75
C ALA A 78 2.77 2.38 0.70
N ALA A 79 2.76 1.64 1.80
CA ALA A 79 1.98 0.42 1.94
C ALA A 79 0.49 0.76 2.16
N SER A 80 -0.37 0.46 1.19
CA SER A 80 -1.81 0.72 1.29
C SER A 80 -2.51 -0.17 2.32
N VAL A 81 -3.36 0.44 3.13
CA VAL A 81 -4.26 -0.21 4.08
C VAL A 81 -5.65 0.41 3.91
N GLY A 82 -6.52 -0.31 3.20
CA GLY A 82 -7.94 0.07 3.08
C GLY A 82 -8.74 -0.27 4.34
N SER A 83 -9.91 0.36 4.46
CA SER A 83 -10.84 0.13 5.58
C SER A 83 -11.40 -1.29 5.62
N TYR A 84 -11.98 -1.64 6.77
CA TYR A 84 -12.81 -2.82 6.94
C TYR A 84 -13.98 -2.84 5.95
N GLY A 85 -14.56 -1.68 5.64
CA GLY A 85 -15.63 -1.57 4.66
C GLY A 85 -15.21 -1.97 3.24
N ALA A 86 -13.95 -1.73 2.87
CA ALA A 86 -13.41 -2.19 1.59
C ALA A 86 -13.35 -3.73 1.50
N TYR A 87 -13.11 -4.40 2.63
CA TYR A 87 -13.16 -5.86 2.72
C TYR A 87 -14.59 -6.42 2.59
N LEU A 88 -15.60 -5.72 3.16
CA LEU A 88 -17.00 -6.14 3.06
C LEU A 88 -17.54 -6.10 1.63
N ALA A 89 -16.93 -5.31 0.74
CA ALA A 89 -17.28 -5.20 -0.68
C ALA A 89 -18.75 -4.81 -0.93
N ASP A 90 -19.35 -4.02 -0.03
CA ASP A 90 -20.74 -3.55 -0.08
C ASP A 90 -20.86 -2.01 -0.19
N GLY A 91 -19.73 -1.32 -0.39
CA GLY A 91 -19.66 0.15 -0.44
C GLY A 91 -19.62 0.82 0.94
N SER A 92 -19.52 0.07 2.03
CA SER A 92 -19.39 0.64 3.38
C SER A 92 -18.09 1.42 3.60
N GLU A 93 -17.10 1.31 2.69
CA GLU A 93 -15.92 2.19 2.62
C GLU A 93 -16.27 3.69 2.42
N TYR A 94 -17.50 4.02 2.02
CA TYR A 94 -17.99 5.40 1.93
C TYR A 94 -18.96 5.79 3.06
N SER A 95 -19.66 4.81 3.64
CA SER A 95 -20.68 5.08 4.68
C SER A 95 -20.13 4.97 6.11
N GLY A 96 -19.11 4.13 6.31
CA GLY A 96 -18.58 3.77 7.63
C GLY A 96 -19.54 2.96 8.50
N ASN A 97 -20.64 2.45 7.93
CA ASN A 97 -21.58 1.61 8.66
C ASN A 97 -21.24 0.12 8.45
N TYR A 98 -20.51 -0.46 9.42
CA TYR A 98 -20.08 -1.87 9.38
C TYR A 98 -21.03 -2.80 10.15
N GLY A 99 -22.13 -2.28 10.70
CA GLY A 99 -23.04 -3.01 11.57
C GLY A 99 -22.66 -2.94 13.06
N ALA A 100 -23.67 -3.09 13.91
CA ALA A 100 -23.56 -2.88 15.37
C ALA A 100 -22.66 -3.91 16.09
N SER A 101 -22.37 -5.05 15.47
CA SER A 101 -21.51 -6.10 16.03
C SER A 101 -20.02 -5.83 15.86
N VAL A 102 -19.63 -4.88 15.01
CA VAL A 102 -18.22 -4.56 14.75
C VAL A 102 -17.69 -3.67 15.87
N THR A 103 -16.76 -4.20 16.65
CA THR A 103 -16.15 -3.52 17.80
C THR A 103 -14.75 -3.00 17.45
N LEU A 104 -14.20 -2.14 18.31
CA LEU A 104 -12.80 -1.70 18.20
C LEU A 104 -11.82 -2.88 18.18
N GLU A 105 -12.04 -3.89 19.01
CA GLU A 105 -11.17 -5.07 19.06
C GLU A 105 -11.29 -5.94 17.80
N THR A 106 -12.49 -6.03 17.22
CA THR A 106 -12.70 -6.66 15.91
C THR A 106 -11.86 -5.97 14.82
N LEU A 107 -11.88 -4.64 14.80
CA LEU A 107 -11.14 -3.84 13.80
C LEU A 107 -9.63 -3.95 14.01
N LYS A 108 -9.15 -3.91 15.25
CA LYS A 108 -7.74 -4.13 15.57
C LYS A 108 -7.28 -5.51 15.13
N GLU A 109 -8.03 -6.57 15.44
CA GLU A 109 -7.66 -7.93 15.04
C GLU A 109 -7.65 -8.09 13.53
N PHE A 110 -8.64 -7.53 12.84
CA PHE A 110 -8.71 -7.52 11.39
C PHE A 110 -7.45 -6.91 10.74
N HIS A 111 -6.98 -5.76 11.23
CA HIS A 111 -5.82 -5.07 10.65
C HIS A 111 -4.46 -5.59 11.14
N ARG A 112 -4.39 -6.13 12.36
CA ARG A 112 -3.13 -6.42 13.08
C ARG A 112 -2.12 -7.20 12.26
N ARG A 113 -2.51 -8.35 11.73
CA ARG A 113 -1.56 -9.22 11.01
C ARG A 113 -1.11 -8.61 9.68
N ARG A 114 -2.05 -8.02 8.92
CA ARG A 114 -1.75 -7.30 7.68
C ARG A 114 -0.77 -6.15 7.92
N LEU A 115 -0.99 -5.35 8.96
CA LEU A 115 -0.09 -4.26 9.33
C LEU A 115 1.30 -4.74 9.70
N GLN A 116 1.44 -5.86 10.43
CA GLN A 116 2.74 -6.44 10.73
C GLN A 116 3.51 -6.85 9.47
N ILE A 117 2.82 -7.42 8.47
CA ILE A 117 3.44 -7.81 7.20
C ILE A 117 3.89 -6.58 6.43
N LEU A 118 2.99 -5.59 6.28
CA LEU A 118 3.28 -4.35 5.56
C LEU A 118 4.38 -3.53 6.23
N ALA A 119 4.42 -3.46 7.56
CA ALA A 119 5.49 -2.77 8.30
C ALA A 119 6.87 -3.41 8.07
N ASN A 120 6.93 -4.70 7.76
CA ASN A 120 8.16 -5.45 7.49
C ASN A 120 8.42 -5.67 5.99
N SER A 121 7.66 -5.02 5.10
CA SER A 121 7.71 -5.24 3.65
C SER A 121 8.75 -4.40 2.90
N GLY A 122 9.34 -3.41 3.56
CA GLY A 122 10.28 -2.45 2.95
C GLY A 122 9.63 -1.17 2.43
N ALA A 123 8.32 -0.97 2.66
CA ALA A 123 7.67 0.32 2.46
C ALA A 123 8.26 1.40 3.40
N ASP A 124 8.29 2.64 2.94
CA ASP A 124 8.80 3.76 3.74
C ASP A 124 7.75 4.27 4.74
N LEU A 125 6.47 4.12 4.40
CA LEU A 125 5.33 4.52 5.23
C LEU A 125 4.10 3.65 4.98
N ILE A 126 3.12 3.75 5.86
CA ILE A 126 1.80 3.09 5.72
C ILE A 126 0.77 4.15 5.36
N ALA A 127 -0.01 3.90 4.31
CA ALA A 127 -1.13 4.73 3.89
C ALA A 127 -2.44 4.09 4.39
N PHE A 128 -2.91 4.52 5.55
CA PHE A 128 -4.28 4.27 5.98
C PHE A 128 -5.20 5.15 5.14
N GLU A 129 -5.93 4.55 4.20
CA GLU A 129 -6.70 5.28 3.20
C GLU A 129 -8.14 4.80 3.12
N THR A 130 -9.02 5.73 2.76
CA THR A 130 -10.47 5.48 2.64
C THR A 130 -11.04 4.86 3.93
N ILE A 131 -10.76 5.51 5.06
CA ILE A 131 -11.29 5.13 6.39
C ILE A 131 -12.49 6.03 6.73
N PRO A 132 -13.73 5.58 6.47
CA PRO A 132 -14.94 6.37 6.74
C PRO A 132 -15.39 6.30 8.20
N ASN A 133 -14.96 5.27 8.94
CA ASN A 133 -15.44 4.97 10.27
C ASN A 133 -14.50 5.53 11.35
N LYS A 134 -15.03 6.38 12.23
CA LYS A 134 -14.25 7.00 13.32
C LYS A 134 -13.64 5.98 14.28
N LEU A 135 -14.36 4.91 14.62
CA LEU A 135 -13.88 3.89 15.55
C LEU A 135 -12.69 3.12 14.96
N GLU A 136 -12.69 2.92 13.64
CA GLU A 136 -11.58 2.29 12.91
C GLU A 136 -10.34 3.18 12.84
N ALA A 137 -10.51 4.49 12.76
CA ALA A 137 -9.40 5.45 12.67
C ALA A 137 -8.70 5.76 14.02
N GLN A 138 -9.25 5.29 15.14
CA GLN A 138 -8.76 5.54 16.51
C GLN A 138 -7.71 4.53 16.97
#